data_AF-C1DYW1-F1
#
_entry.id   AF-C1DYW1-F1
#
_cell.length_a   1.000
_cell.length_b   1.000
_cell.length_c   1.000
_cell.angle_alpha   90.00
_cell.angle_beta   90.00
_cell.angle_gamma   90.00
#
_symmetry.space_group_name_H-M   'P 1'
#
loop_
_entity.id
_entity.type
_entity.pdbx_description
1 polymer ?
#
loop_
_entity_poly.entity_id
_entity_poly.type
_entity_poly.pdbx_seq_one_letter_code
_entity_poly.pdbx_strand_id
1 'polypeptide(L)'
;MAEEAAAEDQETRTKIAFNLGEALEDPSPLFDLARAVEQALFVRKGSDAKDPSYRSAARFLAANIRRNGPLRRRVLDGELSPEALCELSPDELATDEMKRKREKMEERSYKRRTRTTTDTLTDTTKYHCKDCDSNECAYADLKGHRDIRKNETWGSNESADDARVMVVCKQCGAEWNETVL
;
A
#
# COMPACT_ATOMS: atom_id res chain seq x y z
N MET A 1 40.30 -22.13 -7.93
CA MET A 1 38.84 -22.45 -7.99
C MET A 1 38.12 -22.19 -6.68
N ALA A 2 38.27 -23.01 -5.61
CA ALA A 2 37.54 -22.76 -4.35
C ALA A 2 38.00 -21.50 -3.59
N GLU A 3 39.31 -21.23 -3.55
CA GLU A 3 39.86 -20.01 -2.95
C GLU A 3 39.51 -18.73 -3.72
N GLU A 4 39.44 -18.80 -5.06
CA GLU A 4 39.03 -17.66 -5.90
C GLU A 4 37.55 -17.31 -5.71
N ALA A 5 36.68 -18.32 -5.61
CA ALA A 5 35.25 -18.10 -5.35
C ALA A 5 35.03 -17.45 -3.97
N ALA A 6 35.76 -17.90 -2.94
CA ALA A 6 35.71 -17.29 -1.61
C ALA A 6 36.23 -15.84 -1.62
N ALA A 7 37.25 -15.53 -2.42
CA ALA A 7 37.79 -14.17 -2.56
C ALA A 7 36.82 -13.21 -3.28
N GLU A 8 36.18 -13.66 -4.38
CA GLU A 8 35.14 -12.87 -5.09
C GLU A 8 33.90 -12.61 -4.21
N ASP A 9 33.51 -13.61 -3.42
CA ASP A 9 32.39 -13.49 -2.48
C ASP A 9 32.73 -12.48 -1.38
N GLN A 10 33.95 -12.54 -0.83
CA GLN A 10 34.44 -11.57 0.14
C GLN A 10 34.49 -10.14 -0.44
N GLU A 11 34.90 -9.97 -1.69
CA GLU A 11 34.90 -8.67 -2.37
C GLU A 11 33.48 -8.11 -2.49
N THR A 12 32.53 -8.94 -2.90
CA THR A 12 31.12 -8.55 -3.01
C THR A 12 30.54 -8.11 -1.67
N ARG A 13 30.78 -8.90 -0.63
CA ARG A 13 30.29 -8.61 0.72
C ARG A 13 30.88 -7.32 1.27
N THR A 14 32.16 -7.07 1.00
CA THR A 14 32.84 -5.82 1.40
C THR A 14 32.22 -4.60 0.70
N LYS A 15 31.91 -4.70 -0.60
CA LYS A 15 31.22 -3.64 -1.35
C LYS A 15 29.82 -3.36 -0.79
N ILE A 16 29.10 -4.40 -0.38
CA ILE A 16 27.76 -4.26 0.21
C ILE A 16 27.84 -3.61 1.59
N ALA A 17 28.76 -4.06 2.45
CA ALA A 17 28.99 -3.48 3.77
C ALA A 17 29.34 -1.99 3.66
N PHE A 18 30.18 -1.60 2.70
CA PHE A 18 30.49 -0.20 2.43
C PHE A 18 29.23 0.61 2.05
N ASN A 19 28.41 0.10 1.13
CA ASN A 19 27.18 0.79 0.72
C ASN A 19 26.17 0.96 1.86
N LEU A 20 26.05 -0.06 2.71
CA LEU A 20 25.25 -0.01 3.93
C LEU A 20 25.83 0.98 4.95
N GLY A 21 27.15 1.04 5.09
CA GLY A 21 27.85 2.00 5.94
C GLY A 21 27.60 3.44 5.54
N GLU A 22 27.69 3.74 4.24
CA GLU A 22 27.31 5.05 3.71
C GLU A 22 25.82 5.37 3.94
N ALA A 23 24.94 4.38 3.82
CA ALA A 23 23.51 4.57 4.06
C ALA A 23 23.20 4.90 5.53
N LEU A 24 23.88 4.19 6.45
CA LEU A 24 23.74 4.34 7.88
C LEU A 24 24.45 5.59 8.43
N GLU A 25 25.35 6.21 7.67
CA GLU A 25 26.25 7.27 8.18
C GLU A 25 26.94 6.81 9.46
N ASP A 26 27.40 5.55 9.46
CA ASP A 26 28.00 4.92 10.63
C ASP A 26 29.28 5.68 11.03
N PRO A 27 29.39 6.16 12.28
CA PRO A 27 30.54 6.93 12.75
C PRO A 27 31.80 6.07 12.96
N SER A 28 31.68 4.74 12.93
CA SER A 28 32.84 3.85 13.10
C SER A 28 33.74 3.85 11.85
N PRO A 29 35.07 3.90 12.04
CA PRO A 29 36.02 3.96 10.91
C PRO A 29 36.04 2.67 10.06
N LEU A 30 35.50 1.57 10.58
CA LEU A 30 35.44 0.26 9.92
C LEU A 30 34.03 -0.18 9.51
N PHE A 31 33.03 0.69 9.69
CA PHE A 31 31.62 0.38 9.43
C PHE A 31 31.15 -0.88 10.18
N ASP A 32 31.49 -0.99 11.46
CA ASP A 32 31.25 -2.19 12.27
C ASP A 32 29.75 -2.56 12.33
N LEU A 33 28.88 -1.55 12.43
CA LEU A 33 27.43 -1.76 12.44
C LEU A 33 26.94 -2.22 11.06
N ALA A 34 27.45 -1.61 9.99
CA ALA A 34 27.08 -2.01 8.63
C ALA A 34 27.55 -3.43 8.29
N ARG A 35 28.71 -3.85 8.80
CA ARG A 35 29.20 -5.23 8.69
C ARG A 35 28.32 -6.21 9.45
N ALA A 36 27.84 -5.82 10.64
CA ALA A 36 26.89 -6.64 11.39
C ALA A 36 25.54 -6.80 10.64
N VAL A 37 25.04 -5.72 10.02
CA VAL A 37 23.83 -5.76 9.17
C VAL A 37 24.06 -6.61 7.92
N GLU A 38 25.19 -6.47 7.25
CA GLU A 38 25.54 -7.31 6.09
C GLU A 38 25.60 -8.79 6.47
N GLN A 39 26.23 -9.12 7.60
CA GLN A 39 26.33 -10.48 8.10
C GLN A 39 24.95 -11.06 8.43
N ALA A 40 24.08 -10.29 9.11
CA ALA A 40 22.72 -10.70 9.41
C ALA A 40 21.89 -10.94 8.12
N LEU A 41 22.07 -10.08 7.12
CA LEU A 41 21.42 -10.21 5.83
C LEU A 41 21.92 -11.45 5.07
N PHE A 42 23.23 -11.72 5.09
CA PHE A 42 23.83 -12.89 4.46
C PHE A 42 23.35 -14.18 5.11
N VAL A 43 23.32 -14.27 6.43
CA VAL A 43 22.78 -15.45 7.15
C VAL A 43 21.31 -15.73 6.81
N ARG A 44 20.51 -14.68 6.60
CA ARG A 44 19.07 -14.82 6.31
C ARG A 44 18.75 -15.14 4.85
N LYS A 45 19.53 -14.61 3.90
CA LYS A 45 19.20 -14.64 2.46
C LYS A 45 20.23 -15.34 1.59
N GLY A 46 21.45 -15.53 2.06
CA GLY A 46 22.58 -15.98 1.24
C GLY A 46 23.10 -17.35 1.64
N SER A 47 23.02 -18.30 0.70
CA SER A 47 23.96 -19.42 0.64
C SER A 47 25.23 -19.04 -0.16
N ASP A 48 25.11 -18.07 -1.09
CA ASP A 48 26.18 -17.57 -1.98
C ASP A 48 26.13 -16.05 -2.11
N ALA A 49 27.28 -15.36 -2.14
CA ALA A 49 27.31 -13.89 -2.31
C ALA A 49 26.88 -13.44 -3.72
N LYS A 50 26.80 -14.39 -4.67
CA LYS A 50 26.34 -14.15 -6.03
C LYS A 50 24.81 -14.13 -6.18
N ASP A 51 24.07 -14.56 -5.16
CA ASP A 51 22.61 -14.62 -5.23
C ASP A 51 22.02 -13.21 -5.54
N PRO A 52 21.27 -13.06 -6.66
CA PRO A 52 20.57 -11.83 -6.97
C PRO A 52 19.61 -11.37 -5.86
N SER A 53 19.04 -12.30 -5.09
CA SER A 53 18.11 -12.02 -4.00
C SER A 53 18.79 -11.27 -2.85
N TYR A 54 19.97 -11.75 -2.42
CA TYR A 54 20.80 -11.12 -1.40
C TYR A 54 21.25 -9.71 -1.83
N ARG A 55 21.79 -9.57 -3.04
CA ARG A 55 22.22 -8.26 -3.58
C ARG A 55 21.06 -7.27 -3.71
N SER A 56 19.89 -7.74 -4.10
CA SER A 56 18.70 -6.88 -4.23
C SER A 56 18.16 -6.45 -2.87
N ALA A 57 18.15 -7.35 -1.89
CA ALA A 57 17.78 -7.03 -0.52
C ALA A 57 18.74 -6.00 0.11
N ALA A 58 20.05 -6.14 -0.12
CA ALA A 58 21.05 -5.19 0.36
C ALA A 58 20.83 -3.77 -0.20
N ARG A 59 20.63 -3.65 -1.53
CA ARG A 59 20.34 -2.36 -2.18
C ARG A 59 19.01 -1.77 -1.69
N PHE A 60 17.99 -2.61 -1.52
CA PHE A 60 16.69 -2.17 -1.01
C PHE A 60 16.82 -1.64 0.42
N LEU A 61 17.52 -2.35 1.28
CA LEU A 61 17.75 -1.94 2.66
C LEU A 61 18.52 -0.61 2.72
N ALA A 62 19.63 -0.48 1.99
CA ALA A 62 20.40 0.76 1.91
C ALA A 62 19.56 1.95 1.42
N ALA A 63 18.71 1.75 0.40
CA ALA A 63 17.85 2.80 -0.13
C ALA A 63 16.77 3.25 0.89
N ASN A 64 16.21 2.32 1.67
CA ASN A 64 15.22 2.66 2.69
C ASN A 64 15.87 3.38 3.89
N ILE A 65 17.03 2.93 4.35
CA ILE A 65 17.79 3.60 5.42
C ILE A 65 18.13 5.04 5.02
N ARG A 66 18.58 5.27 3.77
CA ARG A 66 18.87 6.62 3.24
C ARG A 66 17.65 7.54 3.23
N ARG A 67 16.47 6.99 2.98
CA ARG A 67 15.21 7.76 2.93
C ARG A 67 14.59 7.97 4.31
N ASN A 68 14.86 7.06 5.25
CA ASN A 68 14.25 7.03 6.58
C ASN A 68 15.28 7.41 7.66
N GLY A 69 15.51 8.73 7.81
CA GLY A 69 16.41 9.28 8.82
C GLY A 69 16.08 8.86 10.28
N PRO A 70 14.81 8.81 10.70
CA PRO A 70 14.43 8.27 12.01
C PRO A 70 14.82 6.80 12.20
N LEU A 71 14.58 5.94 11.21
CA LEU A 71 14.98 4.53 11.26
C LEU A 71 16.50 4.39 11.39
N ARG A 72 17.25 5.21 10.63
CA ARG A 72 18.72 5.25 10.72
C ARG A 72 19.20 5.59 12.14
N ARG A 73 18.62 6.60 12.79
CA ARG A 73 18.97 6.96 14.17
C ARG A 73 18.70 5.81 15.15
N ARG A 74 17.53 5.17 15.06
CA ARG A 74 17.18 4.02 15.92
C ARG A 74 18.16 2.84 15.79
N VAL A 75 18.70 2.63 14.60
CA VAL A 75 19.74 1.61 14.36
C VAL A 75 21.08 2.04 14.96
N LEU A 76 21.48 3.30 14.81
CA LEU A 76 22.71 3.86 15.40
C LEU A 76 22.67 3.91 16.93
N ASP A 77 21.51 4.25 17.51
CA ASP A 77 21.28 4.32 18.96
C ASP A 77 21.17 2.92 19.60
N GLY A 78 21.15 1.86 18.79
CA GLY A 78 21.06 0.47 19.23
C GLY A 78 19.66 0.02 19.66
N GLU A 79 18.62 0.82 19.43
CA GLU A 79 17.23 0.43 19.69
C GLU A 79 16.76 -0.69 18.76
N LEU A 80 17.31 -0.74 17.54
CA LEU A 80 17.03 -1.77 16.55
C LEU A 80 18.28 -2.60 16.29
N SER A 81 18.19 -3.91 16.52
CA SER A 81 19.28 -4.84 16.21
C SER A 81 19.43 -5.02 14.70
N PRO A 82 20.65 -5.31 14.20
CA PRO A 82 20.90 -5.62 12.80
C PRO A 82 20.04 -6.78 12.26
N GLU A 83 19.74 -7.76 13.10
CA GLU A 83 18.88 -8.89 12.78
C GLU A 83 17.44 -8.43 12.59
N ALA A 84 16.88 -7.69 13.56
CA ALA A 84 15.53 -7.15 13.48
C ALA A 84 15.35 -6.23 12.26
N LEU A 85 16.38 -5.44 11.93
CA LEU A 85 16.38 -4.59 10.73
C LEU A 85 16.22 -5.40 9.43
N CYS A 86 16.77 -6.61 9.38
CA CYS A 86 16.65 -7.52 8.24
C CYS A 86 15.32 -8.30 8.22
N GLU A 87 14.55 -8.27 9.31
CA GLU A 87 13.22 -8.89 9.40
C GLU A 87 12.08 -7.94 9.03
N LEU A 88 12.30 -6.63 9.18
CA LEU A 88 11.30 -5.61 8.88
C LEU A 88 10.75 -5.74 7.47
N SER A 89 9.43 -5.61 7.36
CA SER A 89 8.74 -5.63 6.08
C SER A 89 9.08 -4.38 5.24
N PRO A 90 8.90 -4.45 3.90
CA PRO A 90 9.04 -3.28 3.03
C PRO A 90 8.20 -2.08 3.46
N ASP A 91 7.06 -2.35 4.09
CA ASP A 91 6.13 -1.33 4.56
C ASP A 91 6.62 -0.70 5.86
N GLU A 92 7.26 -1.45 6.74
CA GLU A 92 7.81 -0.94 7.99
C GLU A 92 9.10 -0.14 7.79
N LEU A 93 9.91 -0.51 6.78
CA LEU A 93 11.12 0.20 6.37
C LEU A 93 10.84 1.56 5.69
N ALA A 94 9.64 1.72 5.13
CA ALA A 94 9.23 2.96 4.49
C ALA A 94 9.13 4.14 5.49
N THR A 95 9.23 5.38 4.99
CA THR A 95 9.04 6.57 5.83
C THR A 95 7.60 6.70 6.28
N ASP A 96 7.37 7.29 7.46
CA ASP A 96 6.01 7.48 8.00
C ASP A 96 5.12 8.31 7.07
N GLU A 97 5.71 9.25 6.32
CA GLU A 97 4.99 10.00 5.28
C GLU A 97 4.48 9.09 4.15
N MET A 98 5.30 8.13 3.70
CA MET A 98 4.91 7.19 2.66
C MET A 98 3.88 6.18 3.18
N LYS A 99 4.01 5.71 4.43
CA LYS A 99 2.99 4.87 5.08
C LYS A 99 1.65 5.60 5.12
N ARG A 100 1.64 6.86 5.58
CA ARG A 100 0.43 7.69 5.63
C ARG A 100 -0.16 7.97 4.24
N LYS A 101 0.69 8.14 3.22
CA LYS A 101 0.22 8.31 1.83
C LYS A 101 -0.43 7.03 1.30
N ARG A 102 0.12 5.85 1.59
CA ARG A 102 -0.46 4.56 1.23
C ARG A 102 -1.79 4.34 1.93
N GLU A 103 -1.85 4.56 3.24
CA GLU A 103 -3.08 4.48 4.03
C GLU A 103 -4.18 5.41 3.46
N LYS A 104 -3.86 6.66 3.16
CA LYS A 104 -4.80 7.58 2.50
C LYS A 104 -5.22 7.13 1.11
N MET A 105 -4.32 6.53 0.34
CA MET A 105 -4.65 6.01 -0.99
C MET A 105 -5.56 4.80 -0.89
N GLU A 106 -5.29 3.90 0.06
CA GLU A 106 -6.11 2.73 0.37
C GLU A 106 -7.49 3.14 0.87
N GLU A 107 -7.57 4.10 1.80
CA GLU A 107 -8.83 4.68 2.26
C GLU A 107 -9.62 5.28 1.10
N ARG A 108 -8.98 6.08 0.23
CA ARG A 108 -9.63 6.66 -0.96
C ARG A 108 -10.10 5.58 -1.94
N SER A 109 -9.28 4.56 -2.16
CA SER A 109 -9.62 3.43 -3.04
C SER A 109 -10.80 2.63 -2.46
N TYR A 110 -10.78 2.37 -1.15
CA TYR A 110 -11.85 1.71 -0.43
C TYR A 110 -13.14 2.52 -0.49
N LYS A 111 -13.09 3.84 -0.21
CA LYS A 111 -14.23 4.75 -0.32
C LYS A 111 -14.77 4.85 -1.75
N ARG A 112 -13.89 4.81 -2.76
CA ARG A 112 -14.31 4.82 -4.18
C ARG A 112 -15.02 3.53 -4.57
N ARG A 113 -14.55 2.37 -4.09
CA ARG A 113 -15.13 1.05 -4.39
C ARG A 113 -16.39 0.76 -3.57
N THR A 114 -16.45 1.23 -2.35
CA THR A 114 -17.56 1.00 -1.42
C THR A 114 -18.59 2.11 -1.62
N ARG A 115 -19.77 1.78 -2.13
CA ARG A 115 -20.89 2.72 -2.17
C ARG A 115 -21.37 2.95 -0.74
N THR A 116 -20.85 3.97 -0.05
CA THR A 116 -21.53 4.56 1.09
C THR A 116 -22.73 5.32 0.55
N THR A 117 -23.83 4.61 0.38
CA THR A 117 -25.09 5.13 -0.12
C THR A 117 -25.64 6.24 0.79
N THR A 118 -25.28 6.23 2.08
CA THR A 118 -25.85 7.06 3.15
C THR A 118 -25.68 8.57 3.04
N ASP A 119 -24.64 9.08 2.37
CA ASP A 119 -24.29 10.52 2.44
C ASP A 119 -25.08 11.39 1.43
N THR A 120 -25.74 10.76 0.43
CA THR A 120 -26.49 11.48 -0.61
C THR A 120 -27.98 11.12 -0.62
N LEU A 121 -28.50 10.55 0.47
CA LEU A 121 -29.93 10.24 0.59
C LEU A 121 -30.71 11.53 0.82
N THR A 122 -31.64 11.81 -0.09
CA THR A 122 -32.64 12.88 0.06
C THR A 122 -33.98 12.26 0.41
N ASP A 123 -34.60 12.77 1.47
CA ASP A 123 -35.89 12.28 1.96
C ASP A 123 -37.00 12.57 0.95
N THR A 124 -37.85 11.58 0.72
CA THR A 124 -38.95 11.69 -0.24
C THR A 124 -40.12 10.80 0.14
N THR A 125 -41.33 11.32 -0.07
CA THR A 125 -42.59 10.59 0.08
C THR A 125 -43.17 10.14 -1.25
N LYS A 126 -42.45 10.35 -2.36
CA LYS A 126 -42.92 10.01 -3.71
C LYS A 126 -42.84 8.53 -4.02
N TYR A 127 -42.05 7.77 -3.27
CA TYR A 127 -41.87 6.34 -3.46
C TYR A 127 -42.54 5.55 -2.33
N HIS A 128 -43.09 4.41 -2.70
CA HIS A 128 -43.81 3.51 -1.81
C HIS A 128 -43.05 2.18 -1.73
N CYS A 129 -42.81 1.71 -0.51
CA CYS A 129 -42.10 0.46 -0.26
C CYS A 129 -43.03 -0.74 -0.46
N LYS A 130 -42.63 -1.67 -1.33
CA LYS A 130 -43.41 -2.89 -1.62
C LYS A 130 -43.43 -3.90 -0.48
N ASP A 131 -42.46 -3.85 0.44
CA ASP A 131 -42.33 -4.84 1.53
C ASP A 131 -43.09 -4.43 2.79
N CYS A 132 -43.10 -3.14 3.14
CA CYS A 132 -43.73 -2.63 4.37
C CYS A 132 -44.83 -1.59 4.15
N ASP A 133 -45.16 -1.29 2.89
CA ASP A 133 -46.22 -0.36 2.49
C ASP A 133 -46.00 1.11 2.94
N SER A 134 -44.82 1.43 3.49
CA SER A 134 -44.48 2.77 3.96
C SER A 134 -44.06 3.70 2.82
N ASN A 135 -44.43 4.98 2.95
CA ASN A 135 -44.01 6.08 2.07
C ASN A 135 -42.79 6.84 2.61
N GLU A 136 -42.24 6.45 3.75
CA GLU A 136 -41.02 7.05 4.30
C GLU A 136 -39.80 6.46 3.58
N CYS A 137 -39.46 7.07 2.44
CA CYS A 137 -38.34 6.66 1.62
C CYS A 137 -37.29 7.78 1.54
N ALA A 138 -36.08 7.41 1.14
CA ALA A 138 -35.05 8.34 0.74
C ALA A 138 -34.42 7.86 -0.58
N TYR A 139 -34.04 8.79 -1.44
CA TYR A 139 -33.45 8.47 -2.73
C TYR A 139 -32.06 9.09 -2.89
N ALA A 140 -31.19 8.43 -3.64
CA ALA A 140 -29.90 8.94 -4.07
C ALA A 140 -29.79 8.88 -5.59
N ASP A 141 -29.43 10.01 -6.21
CA ASP A 141 -29.19 10.10 -7.65
C ASP A 141 -27.98 9.25 -8.05
N LEU A 142 -28.17 8.30 -8.98
CA LEU A 142 -27.09 7.44 -9.45
C LEU A 142 -26.23 8.08 -10.56
N LYS A 143 -26.50 9.35 -10.88
CA LYS A 143 -25.88 10.09 -11.99
C LYS A 143 -24.38 10.40 -11.80
N GLY A 144 -23.82 10.21 -10.61
CA GLY A 144 -22.43 10.58 -10.30
C GLY A 144 -21.51 9.47 -9.80
N HIS A 145 -22.01 8.24 -9.61
CA HIS A 145 -21.27 7.18 -8.89
C HIS A 145 -21.03 5.91 -9.71
N ARG A 146 -21.02 6.01 -11.04
CA ARG A 146 -20.65 4.88 -11.91
C ARG A 146 -19.17 4.91 -12.27
N ASP A 147 -18.52 3.77 -12.09
CA ASP A 147 -17.36 3.41 -12.89
C ASP A 147 -17.75 3.43 -14.37
N ILE A 148 -16.87 4.03 -15.17
CA ILE A 148 -16.95 4.11 -16.63
C ILE A 148 -17.39 2.73 -17.17
N ARG A 149 -18.58 2.66 -17.78
CA ARG A 149 -19.10 1.40 -18.29
C ARG A 149 -18.33 1.03 -19.56
N LYS A 150 -18.15 -0.26 -19.85
CA LYS A 150 -17.55 -0.72 -21.13
C LYS A 150 -18.25 -0.11 -22.37
N ASN A 151 -19.53 0.23 -22.25
CA ASN A 151 -20.32 0.92 -23.29
C ASN A 151 -19.80 2.34 -23.61
N GLU A 152 -19.13 3.00 -22.68
CA GLU A 152 -18.55 4.34 -22.89
C GLU A 152 -17.19 4.27 -23.60
N THR A 153 -16.55 3.10 -23.65
CA THR A 153 -15.23 2.92 -24.27
C THR A 153 -15.31 2.41 -25.71
N TRP A 154 -16.30 1.57 -26.05
CA TRP A 154 -16.40 0.93 -27.38
C TRP A 154 -17.84 0.52 -27.78
N GLY A 155 -18.78 1.45 -27.98
CA GLY A 155 -19.96 1.15 -28.82
C GLY A 155 -21.30 1.83 -28.49
N SER A 156 -21.91 2.36 -29.55
CA SER A 156 -23.32 2.71 -29.79
C SER A 156 -24.19 3.28 -28.66
N ASN A 157 -24.54 4.55 -28.88
CA ASN A 157 -25.40 5.41 -28.08
C ASN A 157 -26.90 5.17 -28.38
N GLU A 158 -27.60 4.37 -27.56
CA GLU A 158 -29.08 4.30 -27.58
C GLU A 158 -29.72 4.19 -26.18
N SER A 159 -29.06 4.67 -25.12
CA SER A 159 -29.69 4.73 -23.78
C SER A 159 -29.11 5.85 -22.90
N ALA A 160 -28.97 7.04 -23.48
CA ALA A 160 -28.39 8.22 -22.81
C ALA A 160 -29.30 8.87 -21.74
N ASP A 161 -30.57 8.46 -21.63
CA ASP A 161 -31.58 9.21 -20.84
C ASP A 161 -32.31 8.39 -19.76
N ASP A 162 -31.77 7.26 -19.30
CA ASP A 162 -32.35 6.55 -18.16
C ASP A 162 -31.72 7.03 -16.84
N ALA A 163 -32.14 8.23 -16.42
CA ALA A 163 -31.82 8.78 -15.12
C ALA A 163 -32.36 7.84 -14.03
N ARG A 164 -31.51 6.99 -13.45
CA ARG A 164 -31.92 6.09 -12.35
C ARG A 164 -31.58 6.69 -10.98
N VAL A 165 -32.49 6.52 -10.04
CA VAL A 165 -32.29 6.77 -8.61
C VAL A 165 -32.30 5.45 -7.88
N MET A 166 -31.56 5.38 -6.78
CA MET A 166 -31.67 4.29 -5.82
C MET A 166 -32.53 4.78 -4.66
N VAL A 167 -33.57 4.03 -4.34
CA VAL A 167 -34.52 4.34 -3.28
C VAL A 167 -34.30 3.36 -2.14
N VAL A 168 -34.32 3.86 -0.91
CA VAL A 168 -34.19 3.09 0.32
C VAL A 168 -35.39 3.41 1.22
N CYS A 169 -36.08 2.39 1.70
CA CYS A 169 -37.13 2.56 2.71
C CYS A 169 -36.50 2.80 4.09
N LYS A 170 -36.93 3.85 4.79
CA LYS A 170 -36.42 4.16 6.14
C LYS A 170 -36.96 3.24 7.23
N GLN A 171 -38.09 2.58 6.99
CA GLN A 171 -38.71 1.71 7.99
C GLN A 171 -38.18 0.27 7.96
N CYS A 172 -38.11 -0.36 6.78
CA CYS A 172 -37.63 -1.74 6.67
C CYS A 172 -36.21 -1.88 6.11
N GLY A 173 -35.62 -0.79 5.59
CA GLY A 173 -34.28 -0.81 4.98
C GLY A 173 -34.20 -1.43 3.58
N ALA A 174 -35.33 -1.79 2.97
CA ALA A 174 -35.35 -2.31 1.61
C ALA A 174 -34.80 -1.29 0.61
N GLU A 175 -33.96 -1.75 -0.33
CA GLU A 175 -33.31 -0.93 -1.35
C GLU A 175 -33.65 -1.41 -2.76
N TRP A 176 -33.98 -0.48 -3.66
CA TRP A 176 -34.28 -0.77 -5.07
C TRP A 176 -33.87 0.37 -5.99
N ASN A 177 -33.72 0.10 -7.29
CA ASN A 177 -33.43 1.12 -8.30
C ASN A 177 -34.71 1.47 -9.06
N GLU A 178 -34.99 2.75 -9.22
CA GLU A 178 -36.15 3.27 -9.95
C GLU A 178 -35.69 4.27 -11.02
N THR A 179 -36.38 4.33 -12.15
CA THR A 179 -36.14 5.37 -13.16
C THR A 179 -36.83 6.67 -12.71
N VAL A 180 -36.13 7.80 -12.79
CA VAL A 180 -36.71 9.12 -12.56
C VAL A 180 -37.73 9.37 -13.67
N LEU A 181 -39.01 9.43 -13.29
CA LEU A 181 -40.09 9.93 -14.14
C LEU A 181 -39.93 11.42 -14.41
#